data_AF-A0A813M105-F1
#
_entry.id   AF-A0A813M105-F1
#
_cell.length_a   1.000
_cell.length_b   1.000
_cell.length_c   1.000
_cell.angle_alpha   90.00
_cell.angle_beta   90.00
_cell.angle_gamma   90.00
#
_symmetry.space_group_name_H-M   'P 1'
#
loop_
_entity.id
_entity.type
_entity.pdbx_description
1 polymer ?
#
loop_
_entity_poly.entity_id
_entity_poly.type
_entity_poly.pdbx_seq_one_letter_code
_entity_poly.pdbx_strand_id
1 'polypeptide(L)'
;LASSPHTDSSQSDDGGSPTLQDSDSESEPISSSSSSNSASSTSSSSRSASREPTSLGPHEATSSSSAPDPLPARQFGQLAEATSDSSAPHPKPASQCRDHAEEATSGSSAPDPTPASQFCDHFEKALWTWNKISAHKVLRLIQKRECLQANLNGLGTSSDYSGMGCQEMALLLVLTGLVSAGLHLPEPVYISSVCDVQRHCREVLLENTALSGLGHLYQDLKHRVSPAGLAKFEQVRAAMDREWTSTSEWVLAQGAAASSTAREAKAIQKDITASFGHRLMQQYVAVLGEDGVFQDFAPCGKHFKRCPLPHRDQYYQGMRLKMHVAGTTCLDYSSMGLSRKEMGESGAILAIWIKQRLLSLEDAVIQECTPRFDPTVFQEFLGEEYVIIDMGVLNPPQFGWPASRPRRYVVFLRKKTLRLATTVKQFVDGMSFFYEEVHHDSRIFLCAPDEEVESMRASLSAKKFCGPSTSFFRLLNGTQQVRVANYRGLPKVQKMKADGKAVAMNIDQAPDAMEYASAICPTLLTRSTLWSDWGLRPYLPKEHLVIMGVPQWKPFWESLGLSGPFFKASMLCDTKLKSLAGNGMSLIVVGLLQLHVLSSVSKIDNPSEDA
;
A
#
# COMPACT_ATOMS: atom_id res chain seq x y z
N LEU A 1 21.83 -21.10 43.82
CA LEU A 1 23.25 -21.02 44.24
C LEU A 1 23.92 -20.04 43.29
N ALA A 2 24.22 -18.78 43.58
CA ALA A 2 24.30 -17.96 44.79
C ALA A 2 24.02 -16.50 44.32
N SER A 3 22.96 -15.82 44.78
CA SER A 3 22.87 -14.88 45.91
C SER A 3 23.77 -13.62 45.83
N SER A 4 23.08 -12.47 45.93
CA SER A 4 23.47 -11.06 45.91
C SER A 4 24.62 -10.64 46.85
N PRO A 5 24.98 -9.35 46.87
CA PRO A 5 24.42 -8.53 47.95
C PRO A 5 23.97 -7.11 47.59
N HIS A 6 22.98 -6.67 48.35
CA HIS A 6 22.53 -5.29 48.57
C HIS A 6 23.64 -4.44 49.22
N THR A 7 23.64 -3.15 48.89
CA THR A 7 24.17 -2.10 49.77
C THR A 7 23.20 -0.92 49.81
N ASP A 8 22.56 -0.76 50.96
CA ASP A 8 21.94 0.48 51.42
C ASP A 8 23.04 1.48 51.81
N SER A 9 22.88 2.75 51.44
CA SER A 9 23.37 3.86 52.25
C SER A 9 22.55 5.12 51.95
N SER A 10 22.13 5.74 53.04
CA SER A 10 21.24 6.89 53.17
C SER A 10 22.02 8.19 53.41
N GLN A 11 21.37 9.33 53.11
CA GLN A 11 21.64 10.72 53.55
C GLN A 11 22.86 11.41 52.91
N SER A 12 22.85 12.71 52.56
CA SER A 12 21.88 13.81 52.63
C SER A 12 22.45 15.00 51.81
N ASP A 13 21.63 16.05 51.68
CA ASP A 13 21.97 17.47 51.43
C ASP A 13 21.80 18.06 50.01
N ASP A 14 20.66 18.75 49.88
CA ASP A 14 20.50 20.18 49.53
C ASP A 14 21.23 20.79 48.32
N GLY A 15 20.41 21.32 47.38
CA GLY A 15 20.92 22.19 46.31
C GLY A 15 19.90 22.66 45.26
N GLY A 16 18.89 23.44 45.68
CA GLY A 16 18.32 24.62 45.00
C GLY A 16 17.98 24.67 43.48
N SER A 17 16.67 24.89 43.23
CA SER A 17 16.05 25.76 42.20
C SER A 17 16.01 25.35 40.70
N PRO A 18 15.08 25.89 39.88
CA PRO A 18 13.72 26.35 40.14
C PRO A 18 12.67 25.70 39.19
N THR A 19 11.44 25.58 39.68
CA THR A 19 10.24 25.18 38.93
C THR A 19 9.80 26.30 37.99
N LEU A 20 9.83 26.04 36.68
CA LEU A 20 9.08 26.82 35.69
C LEU A 20 7.62 26.35 35.69
N GLN A 21 6.74 27.27 36.07
CA GLN A 21 5.31 27.22 35.82
C GLN A 21 5.09 27.59 34.34
N ASP A 22 4.54 26.68 33.56
CA ASP A 22 3.79 27.02 32.35
C ASP A 22 2.34 26.59 32.57
N SER A 23 1.58 27.58 33.03
CA SER A 23 0.16 27.72 32.81
C SER A 23 -0.07 28.07 31.33
N ASP A 24 -0.92 27.31 30.64
CA ASP A 24 -1.92 27.82 29.69
C ASP A 24 -2.69 26.65 29.08
N SER A 25 -3.76 26.25 29.78
CA SER A 25 -4.81 25.39 29.26
C SER A 25 -5.92 26.27 28.70
N GLU A 26 -5.85 26.59 27.40
CA GLU A 26 -6.99 27.14 26.66
C GLU A 26 -7.97 26.01 26.36
N SER A 27 -9.09 26.00 27.09
CA SER A 27 -10.23 25.14 26.87
C SER A 27 -11.18 25.77 25.85
N GLU A 28 -11.20 25.24 24.63
CA GLU A 28 -12.25 25.55 23.66
C GLU A 28 -13.60 24.91 24.07
N PRO A 29 -14.74 25.61 23.90
CA PRO A 29 -16.05 25.07 24.23
C PRO A 29 -16.58 24.20 23.07
N ILE A 30 -16.63 22.88 23.28
CA ILE A 30 -17.31 21.96 22.34
C ILE A 30 -18.81 21.96 22.65
N SER A 31 -19.58 22.64 21.80
CA SER A 31 -21.04 22.57 21.78
C SER A 31 -21.51 21.23 21.19
N SER A 32 -21.99 20.32 22.03
CA SER A 32 -22.64 19.08 21.60
C SER A 32 -24.13 19.32 21.33
N SER A 33 -24.53 19.44 20.07
CA SER A 33 -25.93 19.36 19.65
C SER A 33 -26.31 17.89 19.40
N SER A 34 -27.12 17.34 20.30
CA SER A 34 -27.74 16.01 20.20
C SER A 34 -28.95 16.05 19.26
N SER A 35 -28.81 15.50 18.06
CA SER A 35 -29.94 15.18 17.20
C SER A 35 -30.25 13.68 17.27
N SER A 36 -31.34 13.36 17.97
CA SER A 36 -31.97 12.05 18.03
C SER A 36 -32.50 11.63 16.65
N ASN A 37 -32.02 10.52 16.10
CA ASN A 37 -32.64 9.86 14.96
C ASN A 37 -33.27 8.54 15.39
N SER A 38 -34.59 8.53 15.25
CA SER A 38 -35.53 7.47 15.54
C SER A 38 -35.32 6.28 14.61
N ALA A 39 -35.43 5.08 15.20
CA ALA A 39 -35.44 3.81 14.52
C ALA A 39 -36.59 3.72 13.50
N SER A 40 -36.29 3.15 12.32
CA SER A 40 -37.31 2.53 11.48
C SER A 40 -36.87 1.12 11.12
N SER A 41 -37.74 0.19 11.49
CA SER A 41 -37.73 -1.23 11.27
C SER A 41 -37.94 -1.58 9.79
N THR A 42 -37.09 -2.43 9.23
CA THR A 42 -37.47 -3.23 8.06
C THR A 42 -37.00 -4.67 8.24
N SER A 43 -37.99 -5.53 8.38
CA SER A 43 -37.94 -6.98 8.25
C SER A 43 -37.60 -7.36 6.80
N SER A 44 -36.66 -8.29 6.63
CA SER A 44 -36.50 -8.99 5.35
C SER A 44 -36.18 -10.46 5.60
N SER A 45 -37.18 -11.26 5.26
CA SER A 45 -37.28 -12.71 5.36
C SER A 45 -36.27 -13.40 4.44
N SER A 46 -35.51 -14.32 5.00
CA SER A 46 -34.66 -15.27 4.30
C SER A 46 -35.50 -16.33 3.56
N ARG A 47 -35.34 -16.46 2.25
CA ARG A 47 -35.70 -17.67 1.50
C ARG A 47 -34.44 -18.36 1.01
N SER A 48 -34.15 -19.48 1.66
CA SER A 48 -33.12 -20.46 1.35
C SER A 48 -33.57 -21.29 0.15
N ALA A 49 -32.70 -21.43 -0.86
CA ALA A 49 -32.83 -22.46 -1.89
C ALA A 49 -31.50 -23.22 -1.96
N SER A 50 -31.52 -24.41 -1.38
CA SER A 50 -30.48 -25.43 -1.41
C SER A 50 -30.34 -26.02 -2.81
N ARG A 51 -29.11 -26.15 -3.30
CA ARG A 51 -28.74 -27.03 -4.41
C ARG A 51 -27.59 -27.91 -3.96
N GLU A 52 -27.82 -29.22 -4.00
CA GLU A 52 -26.85 -30.29 -3.76
C GLU A 52 -25.77 -30.30 -4.85
N PRO A 53 -24.50 -30.65 -4.53
CA PRO A 53 -23.49 -30.95 -5.53
C PRO A 53 -23.40 -32.46 -5.80
N THR A 54 -23.36 -32.79 -7.09
CA THR A 54 -23.17 -34.12 -7.66
C THR A 54 -21.71 -34.55 -7.53
N SER A 55 -21.48 -35.79 -7.09
CA SER A 55 -20.17 -36.42 -6.93
C SER A 55 -19.52 -36.78 -8.27
N LEU A 56 -18.23 -36.49 -8.43
CA LEU A 56 -17.37 -37.10 -9.45
C LEU A 56 -16.17 -37.77 -8.78
N GLY A 57 -15.94 -39.03 -9.15
CA GLY A 57 -14.97 -39.95 -8.55
C GLY A 57 -13.50 -39.69 -8.94
N PRO A 58 -12.57 -40.46 -8.33
CA PRO A 58 -11.13 -40.19 -8.43
C PRO A 58 -10.51 -40.87 -9.66
N HIS A 59 -9.70 -40.12 -10.39
CA HIS A 59 -8.70 -40.67 -11.32
C HIS A 59 -7.32 -40.56 -10.67
N GLU A 60 -6.73 -41.72 -10.41
CA GLU A 60 -5.30 -41.87 -10.15
C GLU A 60 -4.51 -41.61 -11.43
N ALA A 61 -3.43 -40.83 -11.32
CA ALA A 61 -2.39 -40.78 -12.34
C ALA A 61 -1.03 -40.56 -11.67
N THR A 62 -0.26 -41.63 -11.61
CA THR A 62 1.19 -41.64 -11.50
C THR A 62 1.80 -41.12 -12.80
N SER A 63 2.80 -40.23 -12.74
CA SER A 63 3.94 -40.29 -13.66
C SER A 63 5.01 -39.24 -13.37
N SER A 64 6.22 -39.71 -13.68
CA SER A 64 7.57 -39.20 -13.50
C SER A 64 7.91 -37.91 -14.23
N SER A 65 8.87 -37.21 -13.63
CA SER A 65 9.59 -36.04 -14.13
C SER A 65 10.32 -36.25 -15.46
N SER A 66 10.19 -35.28 -16.36
CA SER A 66 11.30 -34.83 -17.21
C SER A 66 11.10 -33.34 -17.53
N ALA A 67 12.19 -32.57 -17.51
CA ALA A 67 12.20 -31.14 -17.80
C ALA A 67 12.00 -30.90 -19.31
N PRO A 68 11.24 -29.86 -19.73
CA PRO A 68 11.17 -29.51 -21.15
C PRO A 68 12.17 -28.39 -21.50
N ASP A 69 12.96 -28.66 -22.55
CA ASP A 69 13.71 -27.66 -23.31
C ASP A 69 12.77 -26.64 -23.99
N PRO A 70 13.24 -25.40 -24.27
CA PRO A 70 12.41 -24.36 -24.86
C PRO A 70 12.28 -24.53 -26.38
N LEU A 71 11.04 -24.53 -26.90
CA LEU A 71 10.75 -24.43 -28.33
C LEU A 71 10.24 -23.03 -28.73
N PRO A 72 10.43 -22.63 -30.00
CA PRO A 72 10.54 -21.24 -30.40
C PRO A 72 9.21 -20.56 -30.73
N ALA A 73 9.26 -19.23 -30.73
CA ALA A 73 8.19 -18.29 -31.03
C ALA A 73 7.42 -18.62 -32.32
N ARG A 74 6.09 -18.70 -32.21
CA ARG A 74 5.17 -18.70 -33.35
C ARG A 74 4.60 -17.30 -33.56
N GLN A 75 4.86 -16.75 -34.75
CA GLN A 75 4.17 -15.63 -35.36
C GLN A 75 2.69 -16.00 -35.59
N PHE A 76 1.77 -15.10 -35.27
CA PHE A 76 0.40 -15.15 -35.78
C PHE A 76 0.13 -13.91 -36.62
N GLY A 77 -0.25 -14.19 -37.87
CA GLY A 77 -0.60 -13.23 -38.90
C GLY A 77 -2.05 -12.73 -38.82
N GLN A 78 -2.27 -11.78 -39.71
CA GLN A 78 -3.48 -10.99 -39.99
C GLN A 78 -4.69 -11.81 -40.47
N LEU A 79 -5.84 -11.12 -40.47
CA LEU A 79 -7.17 -11.34 -41.12
C LEU A 79 -8.29 -11.45 -40.05
N ALA A 80 -9.46 -10.84 -40.17
CA ALA A 80 -10.11 -10.17 -41.28
C ALA A 80 -11.13 -9.12 -40.79
N GLU A 81 -11.48 -8.22 -41.71
CA GLU A 81 -12.62 -7.31 -41.70
C GLU A 81 -13.95 -8.07 -41.65
N ALA A 82 -14.93 -7.50 -40.93
CA ALA A 82 -16.35 -7.75 -41.20
C ALA A 82 -17.18 -6.52 -40.78
N THR A 83 -17.76 -5.90 -41.80
CA THR A 83 -18.84 -4.91 -41.77
C THR A 83 -20.15 -5.53 -41.27
N SER A 84 -20.93 -4.79 -40.47
CA SER A 84 -22.40 -4.85 -40.58
C SER A 84 -23.07 -3.67 -39.88
N ASP A 85 -23.83 -2.93 -40.68
CA ASP A 85 -24.87 -1.99 -40.31
C ASP A 85 -25.82 -2.52 -39.22
N SER A 86 -26.22 -1.63 -38.30
CA SER A 86 -27.60 -1.63 -37.82
C SER A 86 -28.03 -0.24 -37.36
N SER A 87 -29.05 0.25 -38.05
CA SER A 87 -29.85 1.43 -37.76
C SER A 87 -30.64 1.28 -36.45
N ALA A 88 -30.58 2.29 -35.59
CA ALA A 88 -31.46 2.42 -34.42
C ALA A 88 -31.91 3.88 -34.23
N PRO A 89 -33.09 4.11 -33.60
CA PRO A 89 -33.96 5.24 -33.92
C PRO A 89 -33.73 6.50 -33.06
N HIS A 90 -34.14 7.63 -33.62
CA HIS A 90 -34.18 8.96 -33.00
C HIS A 90 -34.96 8.99 -31.67
N PRO A 91 -34.41 9.60 -30.60
CA PRO A 91 -35.20 10.04 -29.46
C PRO A 91 -35.69 11.49 -29.65
N LYS A 92 -36.95 11.71 -29.25
CA LYS A 92 -37.65 13.01 -29.17
C LYS A 92 -36.98 13.97 -28.17
N PRO A 93 -37.15 15.30 -28.33
CA PRO A 93 -36.47 16.30 -27.52
C PRO A 93 -37.03 16.37 -26.09
N ALA A 94 -36.13 16.32 -25.11
CA ALA A 94 -36.44 16.58 -23.70
C ALA A 94 -36.65 18.08 -23.46
N SER A 95 -37.67 18.36 -22.67
CA SER A 95 -38.13 19.66 -22.20
C SER A 95 -37.06 20.43 -21.43
N GLN A 96 -37.04 21.74 -21.66
CA GLN A 96 -36.26 22.79 -21.00
C GLN A 96 -36.16 22.62 -19.47
N CYS A 97 -34.95 22.31 -18.98
CA CYS A 97 -34.56 22.67 -17.62
C CYS A 97 -34.14 24.15 -17.64
N ARG A 98 -34.83 24.97 -16.84
CA ARG A 98 -34.48 26.38 -16.59
C ARG A 98 -33.09 26.47 -15.97
N ASP A 99 -32.21 27.21 -16.63
CA ASP A 99 -30.90 27.61 -16.15
C ASP A 99 -31.03 28.55 -14.94
N HIS A 100 -30.52 28.14 -13.79
CA HIS A 100 -29.98 29.06 -12.79
C HIS A 100 -28.50 29.28 -13.12
N ALA A 101 -28.26 30.13 -14.11
CA ALA A 101 -26.93 30.63 -14.43
C ALA A 101 -26.69 31.94 -13.65
N GLU A 102 -26.29 31.82 -12.39
CA GLU A 102 -25.48 32.82 -11.71
C GLU A 102 -24.09 32.21 -11.48
N GLU A 103 -23.39 31.95 -12.58
CA GLU A 103 -21.93 31.80 -12.54
C GLU A 103 -21.37 33.21 -12.62
N ALA A 104 -20.81 33.67 -11.50
CA ALA A 104 -20.18 34.97 -11.33
C ALA A 104 -19.19 35.25 -12.47
N THR A 105 -19.59 36.11 -13.39
CA THR A 105 -18.76 36.77 -14.42
C THR A 105 -17.94 37.91 -13.81
N SER A 106 -17.42 37.75 -12.60
CA SER A 106 -16.49 38.71 -12.00
C SER A 106 -15.05 38.37 -12.40
N GLY A 107 -14.63 38.86 -13.56
CA GLY A 107 -13.36 39.56 -13.81
C GLY A 107 -12.00 38.96 -13.40
N SER A 108 -11.90 37.74 -12.86
CA SER A 108 -10.62 37.08 -12.65
C SER A 108 -10.27 36.34 -13.94
N SER A 109 -9.39 36.92 -14.75
CA SER A 109 -8.73 36.19 -15.84
C SER A 109 -8.14 34.91 -15.24
N ALA A 110 -8.76 33.76 -15.51
CA ALA A 110 -8.17 32.48 -15.15
C ALA A 110 -6.77 32.46 -15.78
N PRO A 111 -5.72 32.13 -15.02
CA PRO A 111 -4.37 32.04 -15.58
C PRO A 111 -4.44 31.11 -16.80
N ASP A 112 -3.81 31.51 -17.91
CA ASP A 112 -3.77 30.71 -19.12
C ASP A 112 -3.39 29.27 -18.75
N PRO A 113 -4.16 28.26 -19.20
CA PRO A 113 -3.90 26.89 -18.84
C PRO A 113 -2.48 26.55 -19.26
N THR A 114 -1.62 26.35 -18.27
CA THR A 114 -0.23 25.98 -18.50
C THR A 114 -0.24 24.68 -19.30
N PRO A 115 0.43 24.61 -20.46
CA PRO A 115 0.40 23.42 -21.31
C PRO A 115 0.81 22.17 -20.53
N ALA A 116 0.15 21.04 -20.79
CA ALA A 116 0.46 19.76 -20.14
C ALA A 116 1.96 19.40 -20.19
N SER A 117 2.65 19.83 -21.26
CA SER A 117 4.11 19.66 -21.42
C SER A 117 4.92 20.26 -20.27
N GLN A 118 4.53 21.41 -19.72
CA GLN A 118 5.24 22.01 -18.59
C GLN A 118 5.09 21.16 -17.33
N PHE A 119 3.92 20.58 -17.08
CA PHE A 119 3.73 19.69 -15.91
C PHE A 119 4.51 18.38 -16.05
N CYS A 120 4.65 17.86 -17.27
CA CYS A 120 5.53 16.73 -17.54
C CYS A 120 6.98 17.05 -17.15
N ASP A 121 7.51 18.21 -17.53
CA ASP A 121 8.86 18.61 -17.13
C ASP A 121 9.01 18.71 -15.60
N HIS A 122 7.99 19.19 -14.89
CA HIS A 122 8.02 19.29 -13.43
C HIS A 122 7.98 17.92 -12.77
N PHE A 123 7.13 17.00 -13.24
CA PHE A 123 7.09 15.65 -12.72
C PHE A 123 8.38 14.88 -12.99
N GLU A 124 8.89 14.97 -14.22
CA GLU A 124 10.16 14.34 -14.60
C GLU A 124 11.29 14.89 -13.73
N LYS A 125 11.40 16.21 -13.59
CA LYS A 125 12.36 16.83 -12.69
C LYS A 125 12.16 16.35 -11.26
N ALA A 126 10.94 16.27 -10.74
CA ALA A 126 10.69 15.80 -9.37
C ALA A 126 11.12 14.34 -9.18
N LEU A 127 10.73 13.44 -10.09
CA LEU A 127 11.04 12.01 -10.02
C LEU A 127 12.54 11.74 -10.24
N TRP A 128 13.16 12.46 -11.18
CA TRP A 128 14.58 12.34 -11.48
C TRP A 128 15.45 12.97 -10.38
N THR A 129 15.07 14.14 -9.88
CA THR A 129 15.69 14.78 -8.71
C THR A 129 15.62 13.84 -7.52
N TRP A 130 14.46 13.24 -7.29
CA TRP A 130 14.28 12.26 -6.22
C TRP A 130 15.21 11.05 -6.36
N ASN A 131 15.24 10.41 -7.53
CA ASN A 131 16.09 9.24 -7.79
C ASN A 131 17.58 9.58 -7.69
N LYS A 132 17.99 10.68 -8.33
CA LYS A 132 19.41 11.06 -8.44
C LYS A 132 19.96 11.65 -7.16
N ILE A 133 19.22 12.52 -6.47
CA ILE A 133 19.66 13.10 -5.19
C ILE A 133 19.82 11.98 -4.16
N SER A 134 18.84 11.08 -4.06
CA SER A 134 18.91 9.97 -3.11
C SER A 134 20.10 9.05 -3.40
N ALA A 135 20.34 8.70 -4.68
CA ALA A 135 21.50 7.92 -5.10
C ALA A 135 22.83 8.64 -4.80
N HIS A 136 22.94 9.94 -5.13
CA HIS A 136 24.14 10.72 -4.84
C HIS A 136 24.39 10.90 -3.35
N LYS A 137 23.34 11.12 -2.56
CA LYS A 137 23.41 11.19 -1.11
C LYS A 137 24.04 9.90 -0.54
N VAL A 138 23.60 8.73 -1.01
CA VAL A 138 24.16 7.44 -0.57
C VAL A 138 25.58 7.23 -1.07
N LEU A 139 25.88 7.50 -2.34
CA LEU A 139 27.20 7.25 -2.92
C LEU A 139 28.31 8.17 -2.40
N ARG A 140 27.95 9.34 -1.84
CA ARG A 140 28.91 10.21 -1.14
C ARG A 140 29.43 9.60 0.17
N LEU A 141 28.72 8.63 0.73
CA LEU A 141 29.13 7.93 1.95
C LEU A 141 29.88 6.65 1.58
N ILE A 142 31.22 6.71 1.61
CA ILE A 142 32.12 5.62 1.18
C ILE A 142 31.71 4.27 1.76
N GLN A 143 31.51 4.19 3.08
CA GLN A 143 31.10 2.96 3.76
C GLN A 143 29.78 2.40 3.22
N LYS A 144 28.82 3.27 2.89
CA LYS A 144 27.53 2.85 2.33
C LYS A 144 27.67 2.34 0.90
N ARG A 145 28.58 2.90 0.12
CA ARG A 145 28.82 2.49 -1.27
C ARG A 145 29.34 1.06 -1.35
N GLU A 146 30.31 0.69 -0.51
CA GLU A 146 30.89 -0.66 -0.50
C GLU A 146 29.85 -1.72 -0.09
N CYS A 147 29.15 -1.48 1.02
CA CYS A 147 28.06 -2.35 1.46
C CYS A 147 26.97 -2.49 0.38
N LEU A 148 26.56 -1.37 -0.21
CA LEU A 148 25.54 -1.36 -1.26
C LEU A 148 26.00 -2.17 -2.48
N GLN A 149 27.21 -1.94 -2.99
CA GLN A 149 27.73 -2.66 -4.15
C GLN A 149 27.85 -4.17 -3.88
N ALA A 150 28.33 -4.54 -2.68
CA ALA A 150 28.39 -5.93 -2.26
C ALA A 150 26.99 -6.56 -2.19
N ASN A 151 26.02 -5.89 -1.60
CA ASN A 151 24.66 -6.42 -1.42
C ASN A 151 23.85 -6.47 -2.72
N LEU A 152 24.14 -5.60 -3.68
CA LEU A 152 23.54 -5.64 -5.01
C LEU A 152 24.08 -6.79 -5.86
N ASN A 153 25.30 -7.27 -5.56
CA ASN A 153 25.88 -8.41 -6.24
C ASN A 153 25.17 -9.71 -5.81
N GLY A 154 24.36 -10.29 -6.71
CA GLY A 154 23.56 -11.47 -6.41
C GLY A 154 22.37 -11.18 -5.49
N LEU A 155 21.74 -10.00 -5.61
CA LEU A 155 20.50 -9.68 -4.90
C LEU A 155 19.32 -10.49 -5.45
N GLY A 156 18.74 -11.33 -4.59
CA GLY A 156 17.47 -12.00 -4.81
C GLY A 156 16.35 -11.29 -4.08
N THR A 157 15.22 -11.04 -4.74
CA THR A 157 14.05 -10.44 -4.11
C THR A 157 12.74 -11.16 -4.39
N SER A 158 11.81 -11.07 -3.45
CA SER A 158 10.43 -11.53 -3.60
C SER A 158 9.46 -10.57 -2.93
N SER A 159 8.18 -10.66 -3.30
CA SER A 159 7.13 -9.86 -2.67
C SER A 159 5.83 -10.60 -2.42
N ASP A 160 5.11 -10.18 -1.39
CA ASP A 160 3.74 -10.60 -1.12
C ASP A 160 2.83 -9.35 -1.00
N TYR A 161 1.76 -9.29 -1.80
CA TYR A 161 0.80 -8.19 -1.84
C TYR A 161 1.42 -6.82 -2.13
N SER A 162 2.41 -6.76 -3.04
CA SER A 162 2.96 -5.49 -3.54
C SER A 162 2.02 -4.76 -4.51
N GLY A 163 0.85 -5.34 -4.82
CA GLY A 163 -0.13 -4.79 -5.75
C GLY A 163 0.31 -4.98 -7.20
N MET A 164 0.49 -3.87 -7.90
CA MET A 164 0.94 -3.84 -9.31
C MET A 164 2.46 -4.07 -9.49
N GLY A 165 3.13 -4.64 -8.51
CA GLY A 165 4.59 -4.76 -8.49
C GLY A 165 5.30 -3.51 -7.97
N CYS A 166 4.69 -2.83 -6.98
CA CYS A 166 5.19 -1.53 -6.51
C CYS A 166 6.62 -1.61 -5.98
N GLN A 167 6.96 -2.71 -5.31
CA GLN A 167 8.29 -2.91 -4.76
C GLN A 167 9.33 -3.11 -5.88
N GLU A 168 9.02 -3.94 -6.86
CA GLU A 168 9.93 -4.27 -7.94
C GLU A 168 10.20 -3.04 -8.82
N MET A 169 9.15 -2.26 -9.10
CA MET A 169 9.27 -0.97 -9.76
C MET A 169 10.10 0.02 -8.94
N ALA A 170 9.87 0.10 -7.62
CA ALA A 170 10.64 0.95 -6.73
C ALA A 170 12.13 0.58 -6.74
N LEU A 171 12.45 -0.72 -6.68
CA LEU A 171 13.81 -1.21 -6.74
C LEU A 171 14.46 -0.89 -8.08
N LEU A 172 13.75 -1.08 -9.21
CA LEU A 172 14.28 -0.69 -10.52
C LEU A 172 14.60 0.81 -10.59
N LEU A 173 13.71 1.67 -10.10
CA LEU A 173 13.94 3.12 -10.07
C LEU A 173 15.20 3.47 -9.26
N VAL A 174 15.38 2.85 -8.09
CA VAL A 174 16.58 3.01 -7.27
C VAL A 174 17.83 2.57 -8.04
N LEU A 175 17.80 1.40 -8.69
CA LEU A 175 18.92 0.88 -9.47
C LEU A 175 19.27 1.81 -10.64
N THR A 176 18.27 2.28 -11.39
CA THR A 176 18.45 3.28 -12.45
C THR A 176 19.09 4.55 -11.92
N GLY A 177 18.64 5.05 -10.76
CA GLY A 177 19.24 6.20 -10.08
C GLY A 177 20.70 5.98 -9.70
N LEU A 178 21.03 4.79 -9.16
CA LEU A 178 22.40 4.42 -8.80
C LEU A 178 23.32 4.32 -10.03
N VAL A 179 22.86 3.70 -11.13
CA VAL A 179 23.60 3.62 -12.40
C VAL A 179 23.84 5.02 -12.96
N SER A 180 22.80 5.86 -12.97
CA SER A 180 22.89 7.26 -13.42
C SER A 180 23.85 8.09 -12.56
N ALA A 181 24.07 7.66 -11.31
CA ALA A 181 25.01 8.27 -10.37
C ALA A 181 26.42 7.66 -10.44
N GLY A 182 26.68 6.74 -11.38
CA GLY A 182 28.00 6.15 -11.65
C GLY A 182 28.28 4.84 -10.91
N LEU A 183 27.28 4.19 -10.30
CA LEU A 183 27.44 2.86 -9.73
C LEU A 183 27.35 1.79 -10.83
N HIS A 184 28.37 0.94 -10.93
CA HIS A 184 28.31 -0.24 -11.79
C HIS A 184 27.56 -1.36 -11.08
N LEU A 185 26.47 -1.84 -11.70
CA LEU A 185 25.72 -2.99 -11.22
C LEU A 185 26.35 -4.27 -11.78
N PRO A 186 26.79 -5.22 -10.91
CA PRO A 186 27.53 -6.41 -11.35
C PRO A 186 26.67 -7.45 -12.06
N GLU A 187 25.40 -7.61 -11.64
CA GLU A 187 24.45 -8.59 -12.19
C GLU A 187 23.00 -8.05 -12.13
N PRO A 188 22.08 -8.58 -12.96
CA PRO A 188 20.66 -8.25 -12.85
C PRO A 188 20.09 -8.75 -11.51
N VAL A 189 19.29 -7.92 -10.85
CA VAL A 189 18.53 -8.33 -9.68
C VAL A 189 17.54 -9.43 -10.06
N TYR A 190 17.53 -10.51 -9.28
CA TYR A 190 16.63 -11.64 -9.53
C TYR A 190 15.35 -11.52 -8.72
N ILE A 191 14.21 -11.54 -9.40
CA ILE A 191 12.89 -11.49 -8.76
C ILE A 191 12.35 -12.92 -8.69
N SER A 192 12.55 -13.59 -7.56
CA SER A 192 12.27 -15.03 -7.41
C SER A 192 10.78 -15.34 -7.43
N SER A 193 9.97 -14.55 -6.73
CA SER A 193 8.52 -14.75 -6.70
C SER A 193 7.78 -13.50 -6.28
N VAL A 194 6.56 -13.35 -6.79
CA VAL A 194 5.60 -12.34 -6.34
C VAL A 194 4.25 -13.02 -6.05
N CYS A 195 3.46 -12.45 -5.15
CA CYS A 195 2.15 -12.98 -4.78
C CYS A 195 1.12 -11.86 -4.72
N ASP A 196 -0.04 -12.01 -5.37
CA ASP A 196 -1.13 -11.05 -5.19
C ASP A 196 -2.52 -11.67 -5.29
N VAL A 197 -3.37 -11.35 -4.30
CA VAL A 197 -4.74 -11.89 -4.20
C VAL A 197 -5.65 -11.33 -5.30
N GLN A 198 -5.41 -10.10 -5.76
CA GLN A 198 -6.28 -9.46 -6.74
C GLN A 198 -5.89 -9.89 -8.16
N ARG A 199 -6.87 -10.42 -8.91
CA ARG A 199 -6.65 -10.88 -10.28
C ARG A 199 -6.03 -9.82 -11.18
N HIS A 200 -6.48 -8.57 -11.09
CA HIS A 200 -5.97 -7.50 -11.94
C HIS A 200 -4.55 -7.05 -11.57
N CYS A 201 -4.14 -7.16 -10.29
CA CYS A 201 -2.73 -7.02 -9.91
C CYS A 201 -1.87 -8.09 -10.60
N ARG A 202 -2.32 -9.36 -10.58
CA ARG A 202 -1.62 -10.46 -11.27
C ARG A 202 -1.54 -10.28 -12.78
N GLU A 203 -2.61 -9.78 -13.41
CA GLU A 203 -2.62 -9.43 -14.84
C GLU A 203 -1.54 -8.37 -15.14
N VAL A 204 -1.42 -7.33 -14.29
CA VAL A 204 -0.37 -6.32 -14.43
C VAL A 204 1.03 -6.91 -14.22
N LEU A 205 1.22 -7.76 -13.21
CA LEU A 205 2.50 -8.38 -12.91
C LEU A 205 3.01 -9.28 -14.05
N LEU A 206 2.12 -9.99 -14.76
CA LEU A 206 2.49 -10.79 -15.93
C LEU A 206 2.91 -9.95 -17.14
N GLU A 207 2.26 -8.80 -17.32
CA GLU A 207 2.54 -7.87 -18.41
C GLU A 207 3.71 -6.92 -18.11
N ASN A 208 4.19 -6.92 -16.87
CA ASN A 208 5.16 -5.94 -16.44
C ASN A 208 6.52 -6.25 -17.09
N THR A 209 6.96 -5.39 -18.01
CA THR A 209 8.20 -5.60 -18.77
C THR A 209 9.44 -5.56 -17.88
N ALA A 210 9.40 -4.79 -16.79
CA ALA A 210 10.44 -4.78 -15.76
C ALA A 210 10.53 -6.11 -15.00
N LEU A 211 9.47 -6.92 -15.06
CA LEU A 211 9.38 -8.25 -14.45
C LEU A 211 9.57 -9.38 -15.45
N SER A 212 10.20 -9.12 -16.61
CA SER A 212 10.50 -10.16 -17.61
C SER A 212 11.31 -11.34 -17.04
N GLY A 213 12.08 -11.13 -15.97
CA GLY A 213 12.80 -12.15 -15.21
C GLY A 213 12.05 -12.78 -14.03
N LEU A 214 10.76 -12.49 -13.83
CA LEU A 214 9.99 -12.96 -12.68
C LEU A 214 9.97 -14.48 -12.59
N GLY A 215 10.51 -15.09 -11.53
CA GLY A 215 10.51 -16.54 -11.34
C GLY A 215 9.10 -17.13 -11.23
N HIS A 216 8.31 -16.66 -10.27
CA HIS A 216 6.97 -17.20 -9.96
C HIS A 216 5.94 -16.11 -9.66
N LEU A 217 4.69 -16.32 -10.09
CA LEU A 217 3.54 -15.47 -9.73
C LEU A 217 2.51 -16.28 -8.95
N TYR A 218 2.51 -16.21 -7.64
CA TYR A 218 1.54 -16.88 -6.78
C TYR A 218 0.25 -16.05 -6.67
N GLN A 219 -0.84 -16.73 -6.31
CA GLN A 219 -2.15 -16.09 -6.15
C GLN A 219 -2.34 -15.54 -4.73
N ASP A 220 -2.93 -16.33 -3.84
CA ASP A 220 -3.21 -15.95 -2.46
C ASP A 220 -2.29 -16.73 -1.51
N LEU A 221 -1.87 -16.09 -0.41
CA LEU A 221 -1.19 -16.76 0.69
C LEU A 221 -1.99 -17.95 1.23
N LYS A 222 -3.33 -17.91 1.22
CA LYS A 222 -4.18 -19.03 1.62
C LYS A 222 -3.90 -20.31 0.84
N HIS A 223 -3.45 -20.22 -0.41
CA HIS A 223 -3.11 -21.40 -1.20
C HIS A 223 -1.81 -22.10 -0.73
N ARG A 224 -1.08 -21.50 0.22
CA ARG A 224 0.07 -22.10 0.90
C ARG A 224 -0.37 -23.01 2.07
N VAL A 225 -1.66 -23.03 2.41
CA VAL A 225 -2.22 -23.86 3.50
C VAL A 225 -3.17 -24.90 2.93
N SER A 226 -3.10 -26.14 3.41
CA SER A 226 -3.96 -27.22 2.94
C SER A 226 -5.44 -26.92 3.23
N PRO A 227 -6.39 -27.46 2.46
CA PRO A 227 -7.82 -27.27 2.75
C PRO A 227 -8.21 -27.70 4.17
N ALA A 228 -7.61 -28.77 4.69
CA ALA A 228 -7.81 -29.22 6.07
C ALA A 228 -7.28 -28.21 7.09
N GLY A 229 -6.11 -27.61 6.84
CA GLY A 229 -5.56 -26.54 7.66
C GLY A 229 -6.44 -25.28 7.67
N LEU A 230 -6.97 -24.89 6.51
CA LEU A 230 -7.91 -23.76 6.41
C LEU A 230 -9.23 -24.05 7.16
N ALA A 231 -9.74 -25.27 7.09
CA ALA A 231 -10.90 -25.67 7.89
C ALA A 231 -10.61 -25.59 9.40
N LYS A 232 -9.41 -25.97 9.84
CA LYS A 232 -8.98 -25.79 11.24
C LYS A 232 -8.90 -24.32 11.63
N PHE A 233 -8.41 -23.44 10.75
CA PHE A 233 -8.42 -21.99 10.99
C PHE A 233 -9.85 -21.48 11.25
N GLU A 234 -10.81 -21.89 10.42
CA GLU A 234 -12.21 -21.51 10.58
C GLU A 234 -12.80 -22.01 11.91
N GLN A 235 -12.45 -23.24 12.32
CA GLN A 235 -12.88 -23.81 13.60
C GLN A 235 -12.32 -23.03 14.79
N VAL A 236 -11.01 -22.76 14.79
CA VAL A 236 -10.32 -21.98 15.83
C VAL A 236 -10.92 -20.56 15.91
N ARG A 237 -11.12 -19.91 14.76
CA ARG A 237 -11.73 -18.58 14.68
C ARG A 237 -13.14 -18.58 15.25
N ALA A 238 -13.98 -19.52 14.85
CA ALA A 238 -15.36 -19.61 15.32
C ALA A 238 -15.43 -19.87 16.83
N ALA A 239 -14.51 -20.65 17.38
CA ALA A 239 -14.40 -20.84 18.83
C ALA A 239 -14.02 -19.53 19.54
N MET A 240 -13.00 -18.83 19.03
CA MET A 240 -12.54 -17.56 19.59
C MET A 240 -13.60 -16.46 19.50
N ASP A 241 -14.33 -16.38 18.40
CA ASP A 241 -15.41 -15.40 18.20
C ASP A 241 -16.56 -15.60 19.19
N ARG A 242 -16.92 -16.84 19.52
CA ARG A 242 -17.94 -17.15 20.54
C ARG A 242 -17.51 -16.68 21.92
N GLU A 243 -16.27 -17.00 22.31
CA GLU A 243 -15.72 -16.62 23.61
C GLU A 243 -15.55 -15.09 23.72
N TRP A 244 -15.08 -14.43 22.64
CA TRP A 244 -14.93 -12.98 22.56
C TRP A 244 -16.28 -12.27 22.67
N THR A 245 -17.31 -12.77 21.97
CA THR A 245 -18.67 -12.21 22.00
C THR A 245 -19.23 -12.28 23.42
N SER A 246 -19.18 -13.46 24.05
CA SER A 246 -19.66 -13.65 25.42
C SER A 246 -18.93 -12.75 26.43
N THR A 247 -17.60 -12.64 26.31
CA THR A 247 -16.79 -11.78 27.19
C THR A 247 -17.10 -10.30 26.97
N SER A 248 -17.24 -9.88 25.71
CA SER A 248 -17.54 -8.48 25.35
C SER A 248 -18.92 -8.05 25.84
N GLU A 249 -19.94 -8.90 25.67
CA GLU A 249 -21.29 -8.65 26.17
C GLU A 249 -21.32 -8.53 27.69
N TRP A 250 -20.62 -9.42 28.39
CA TRP A 250 -20.51 -9.36 29.85
C TRP A 250 -19.85 -8.06 30.32
N VAL A 251 -18.76 -7.62 29.69
CA VAL A 251 -18.10 -6.35 30.03
C VAL A 251 -18.99 -5.14 29.77
N LEU A 252 -19.71 -5.13 28.65
CA LEU A 252 -20.63 -4.04 28.34
C LEU A 252 -21.78 -3.97 29.34
N ALA A 253 -22.32 -5.13 29.76
CA ALA A 253 -23.37 -5.20 30.78
C ALA A 253 -22.87 -4.70 32.15
N GLN A 254 -21.64 -5.09 32.56
CA GLN A 254 -21.04 -4.63 33.81
C GLN A 254 -20.69 -3.13 33.77
N GLY A 255 -20.15 -2.64 32.65
CA GLY A 255 -19.82 -1.23 32.47
C GLY A 255 -21.05 -0.32 32.53
N ALA A 256 -22.17 -0.78 31.97
CA ALA A 256 -23.46 -0.09 32.06
C ALA A 256 -23.98 -0.06 33.51
N ALA A 257 -23.80 -1.13 34.28
CA ALA A 257 -24.20 -1.19 35.68
C ALA A 257 -23.33 -0.33 36.60
N ALA A 258 -22.03 -0.24 36.33
CA ALA A 258 -21.05 0.43 37.19
C ALA A 258 -21.00 1.97 37.04
N SER A 259 -21.91 2.59 36.27
CA SER A 259 -21.84 4.02 35.90
C SER A 259 -20.50 4.43 35.26
N SER A 260 -19.76 3.47 34.68
CA SER A 260 -18.54 3.75 33.94
C SER A 260 -18.86 4.59 32.70
N THR A 261 -17.96 5.48 32.31
CA THR A 261 -18.20 6.28 31.11
C THR A 261 -18.14 5.39 29.86
N ALA A 262 -18.92 5.72 28.82
CA ALA A 262 -18.87 4.98 27.55
C ALA A 262 -17.44 4.88 26.96
N ARG A 263 -16.56 5.82 27.33
CA ARG A 263 -15.14 5.84 26.97
C ARG A 263 -14.35 4.71 27.65
N GLU A 264 -14.58 4.47 28.93
CA GLU A 264 -13.92 3.39 29.70
C GLU A 264 -14.35 2.02 29.19
N ALA A 265 -15.66 1.80 29.00
CA ALA A 265 -16.17 0.55 28.43
C ALA A 265 -15.55 0.24 27.06
N LYS A 266 -15.39 1.26 26.20
CA LYS A 266 -14.73 1.13 24.89
C LYS A 266 -13.24 0.83 25.00
N ALA A 267 -12.55 1.38 26.00
CA ALA A 267 -11.14 1.08 26.27
C ALA A 267 -10.97 -0.40 26.70
N ILE A 268 -11.78 -0.86 27.65
CA ILE A 268 -11.76 -2.26 28.11
C ILE A 268 -12.07 -3.22 26.93
N GLN A 269 -13.08 -2.90 26.11
CA GLN A 269 -13.41 -3.71 24.93
C GLN A 269 -12.24 -3.79 23.93
N LYS A 270 -11.49 -2.69 23.76
CA LYS A 270 -10.30 -2.64 22.89
C LYS A 270 -9.20 -3.56 23.43
N ASP A 271 -8.97 -3.57 24.74
CA ASP A 271 -7.93 -4.40 25.37
C ASP A 271 -8.31 -5.89 25.32
N ILE A 272 -9.57 -6.22 25.56
CA ILE A 272 -10.10 -7.59 25.37
C ILE A 272 -9.92 -8.04 23.93
N THR A 273 -10.29 -7.21 22.96
CA THR A 273 -10.15 -7.54 21.54
C THR A 273 -8.68 -7.79 21.17
N ALA A 274 -7.75 -7.01 21.71
CA ALA A 274 -6.32 -7.22 21.50
C ALA A 274 -5.84 -8.54 22.12
N SER A 275 -6.25 -8.86 23.35
CA SER A 275 -5.89 -10.12 24.03
C SER A 275 -6.41 -11.36 23.28
N PHE A 276 -7.67 -11.33 22.84
CA PHE A 276 -8.25 -12.40 22.04
C PHE A 276 -7.58 -12.52 20.66
N GLY A 277 -7.27 -11.39 20.02
CA GLY A 277 -6.55 -11.37 18.75
C GLY A 277 -5.16 -12.01 18.85
N HIS A 278 -4.42 -11.71 19.92
CA HIS A 278 -3.12 -12.34 20.20
C HIS A 278 -3.24 -13.85 20.43
N ARG A 279 -4.20 -14.31 21.26
CA ARG A 279 -4.47 -15.75 21.44
C ARG A 279 -4.84 -16.43 20.13
N LEU A 280 -5.65 -15.79 19.29
CA LEU A 280 -6.02 -16.32 17.97
C LEU A 280 -4.81 -16.49 17.07
N MET A 281 -3.91 -15.50 17.06
CA MET A 281 -2.66 -15.55 16.28
C MET A 281 -1.78 -16.73 16.71
N GLN A 282 -1.61 -16.94 18.02
CA GLN A 282 -0.87 -18.08 18.57
C GLN A 282 -1.46 -19.42 18.12
N GLN A 283 -2.80 -19.55 18.15
CA GLN A 283 -3.48 -20.76 17.70
C GLN A 283 -3.32 -20.99 16.19
N TYR A 284 -3.39 -19.94 15.36
CA TYR A 284 -3.12 -20.07 13.93
C TYR A 284 -1.68 -20.53 13.67
N VAL A 285 -0.68 -19.93 14.33
CA VAL A 285 0.72 -20.33 14.18
C VAL A 285 0.94 -21.77 14.64
N ALA A 286 0.28 -22.21 15.72
CA ALA A 286 0.32 -23.59 16.18
C ALA A 286 -0.25 -24.56 15.14
N VAL A 287 -1.42 -24.27 14.56
CA VAL A 287 -2.02 -25.08 13.47
C VAL A 287 -1.08 -25.13 12.26
N LEU A 288 -0.42 -24.03 11.91
CA LEU A 288 0.57 -23.99 10.82
C LEU A 288 1.86 -24.77 11.14
N GLY A 289 2.09 -25.12 12.40
CA GLY A 289 3.19 -25.98 12.84
C GLY A 289 2.90 -27.47 12.67
N GLU A 290 1.65 -27.86 12.43
CA GLU A 290 1.28 -29.25 12.22
C GLU A 290 1.75 -29.78 10.86
N ASP A 291 2.13 -31.05 10.82
CA ASP A 291 2.60 -31.70 9.59
C ASP A 291 1.54 -31.70 8.49
N GLY A 292 1.94 -31.32 7.28
CA GLY A 292 1.08 -31.30 6.10
C GLY A 292 0.05 -30.16 6.07
N VAL A 293 0.03 -29.26 7.06
CA VAL A 293 -0.82 -28.06 7.02
C VAL A 293 -0.23 -27.02 6.08
N PHE A 294 1.04 -26.66 6.23
CA PHE A 294 1.73 -25.77 5.29
C PHE A 294 2.19 -26.57 4.07
N GLN A 295 1.77 -26.15 2.88
CA GLN A 295 2.00 -26.87 1.63
C GLN A 295 3.35 -26.50 1.02
N ASP A 296 4.01 -27.46 0.37
CA ASP A 296 5.23 -27.21 -0.40
C ASP A 296 4.98 -26.54 -1.76
N PHE A 297 3.76 -26.61 -2.29
CA PHE A 297 3.43 -26.16 -3.63
C PHE A 297 2.19 -25.27 -3.62
N ALA A 298 2.20 -24.21 -4.42
CA ALA A 298 1.04 -23.34 -4.62
C ALA A 298 0.75 -23.07 -6.11
N PRO A 299 -0.51 -22.75 -6.49
CA PRO A 299 -0.86 -22.36 -7.84
C PRO A 299 -0.05 -21.13 -8.30
N CYS A 300 0.64 -21.27 -9.43
CA CYS A 300 1.44 -20.22 -10.06
C CYS A 300 0.76 -19.77 -11.36
N GLY A 301 0.42 -18.48 -11.44
CA GLY A 301 -0.16 -17.84 -12.62
C GLY A 301 0.82 -17.71 -13.80
N LYS A 302 2.14 -17.69 -13.53
CA LYS A 302 3.16 -17.65 -14.60
C LYS A 302 3.28 -19.00 -15.32
N HIS A 303 3.30 -20.09 -14.57
CA HIS A 303 3.54 -21.44 -15.11
C HIS A 303 2.26 -22.26 -15.31
N PHE A 304 1.10 -21.71 -14.97
CA PHE A 304 -0.22 -22.35 -15.07
C PHE A 304 -0.28 -23.75 -14.40
N LYS A 305 0.51 -23.95 -13.34
CA LYS A 305 0.58 -25.21 -12.58
C LYS A 305 0.89 -24.92 -11.11
N ARG A 306 0.91 -25.97 -10.29
CA ARG A 306 1.41 -25.86 -8.90
C ARG A 306 2.93 -25.85 -8.92
N CYS A 307 3.54 -24.79 -8.38
CA CYS A 307 4.99 -24.63 -8.31
C CYS A 307 5.49 -24.75 -6.87
N PRO A 308 6.73 -25.23 -6.65
CA PRO A 308 7.34 -25.28 -5.32
C PRO A 308 7.46 -23.88 -4.73
N LEU A 309 7.10 -23.70 -3.47
CA LEU A 309 7.22 -22.43 -2.77
C LEU A 309 8.69 -22.05 -2.50
N PRO A 310 8.99 -20.74 -2.39
CA PRO A 310 10.36 -20.23 -2.34
C PRO A 310 11.14 -20.56 -1.06
N HIS A 311 10.52 -21.18 -0.05
CA HIS A 311 11.19 -21.54 1.20
C HIS A 311 12.15 -22.73 1.07
N ARG A 312 12.13 -23.43 -0.08
CA ARG A 312 13.16 -24.44 -0.38
C ARG A 312 14.36 -23.74 -1.01
N ASP A 313 15.54 -23.92 -0.43
CA ASP A 313 16.80 -23.24 -0.77
C ASP A 313 17.18 -23.16 -2.26
N GLN A 314 16.55 -23.97 -3.10
CA GLN A 314 16.78 -24.08 -4.54
C GLN A 314 16.65 -22.74 -5.29
N TYR A 315 15.71 -21.86 -4.92
CA TYR A 315 15.48 -20.62 -5.66
C TYR A 315 16.51 -19.53 -5.40
N TYR A 316 17.27 -19.65 -4.32
CA TYR A 316 18.23 -18.64 -3.90
C TYR A 316 19.67 -19.16 -3.95
N GLN A 317 19.91 -20.28 -4.62
CA GLN A 317 21.27 -20.79 -4.82
C GLN A 317 22.07 -19.75 -5.61
N GLY A 318 23.23 -19.37 -5.07
CA GLY A 318 24.11 -18.36 -5.65
C GLY A 318 23.74 -16.91 -5.32
N MET A 319 22.61 -16.65 -4.65
CA MET A 319 22.27 -15.29 -4.22
C MET A 319 22.97 -14.95 -2.93
N ARG A 320 23.67 -13.81 -2.92
CA ARG A 320 24.38 -13.30 -1.73
C ARG A 320 23.41 -12.79 -0.69
N LEU A 321 22.38 -12.05 -1.12
CA LEU A 321 21.40 -11.41 -0.25
C LEU A 321 19.97 -11.74 -0.71
N LYS A 322 19.13 -12.20 0.21
CA LYS A 322 17.70 -12.48 -0.01
C LYS A 322 16.87 -11.39 0.68
N MET A 323 16.11 -10.63 -0.09
CA MET A 323 15.23 -9.58 0.43
C MET A 323 13.75 -9.87 0.12
N HIS A 324 12.89 -9.83 1.13
CA HIS A 324 11.44 -9.92 0.93
C HIS A 324 10.75 -8.58 1.25
N VAL A 325 9.73 -8.20 0.48
CA VAL A 325 8.93 -7.01 0.77
C VAL A 325 7.44 -7.33 0.71
N ALA A 326 6.68 -6.94 1.73
CA ALA A 326 5.27 -7.29 1.82
C ALA A 326 4.37 -6.14 2.25
N GLY A 327 3.17 -6.09 1.66
CA GLY A 327 2.08 -5.19 2.03
C GLY A 327 0.95 -6.01 2.62
N THR A 328 1.16 -6.56 3.81
CA THR A 328 0.21 -7.50 4.42
C THR A 328 -1.16 -6.83 4.57
N THR A 329 -2.23 -7.57 4.27
CA THR A 329 -3.60 -7.02 4.23
C THR A 329 -3.95 -6.31 5.53
N CYS A 330 -4.29 -5.03 5.43
CA CYS A 330 -4.42 -4.13 6.58
C CYS A 330 -5.88 -3.75 6.91
N LEU A 331 -6.86 -4.45 6.34
CA LEU A 331 -8.28 -4.10 6.44
C LEU A 331 -8.75 -4.05 7.91
N ASP A 332 -8.37 -5.04 8.72
CA ASP A 332 -8.83 -5.12 10.11
C ASP A 332 -8.06 -4.19 11.06
N TYR A 333 -6.93 -3.64 10.61
CA TYR A 333 -6.13 -2.65 11.33
C TYR A 333 -6.47 -1.21 10.91
N SER A 334 -7.18 -1.02 9.79
CA SER A 334 -7.55 0.28 9.27
C SER A 334 -8.67 0.93 10.07
N SER A 335 -8.58 2.25 10.26
CA SER A 335 -9.65 3.06 10.86
C SER A 335 -10.95 3.04 10.05
N MET A 336 -10.84 2.79 8.74
CA MET A 336 -11.97 2.68 7.83
C MET A 336 -12.51 1.24 7.71
N GLY A 337 -11.78 0.27 8.28
CA GLY A 337 -12.18 -1.14 8.26
C GLY A 337 -12.91 -1.56 9.52
N LEU A 338 -12.92 -2.87 9.79
CA LEU A 338 -13.65 -3.46 10.91
C LEU A 338 -13.02 -3.16 12.27
N SER A 339 -11.78 -2.66 12.30
CA SER A 339 -11.00 -2.41 13.53
C SER A 339 -10.90 -3.62 14.46
N ARG A 340 -10.98 -4.84 13.88
CA ARG A 340 -10.89 -6.12 14.60
C ARG A 340 -9.45 -6.60 14.79
N LYS A 341 -8.46 -5.93 14.18
CA LYS A 341 -7.05 -6.32 14.23
C LYS A 341 -6.87 -7.82 13.89
N GLU A 342 -6.12 -8.58 14.69
CA GLU A 342 -5.87 -10.01 14.52
C GLU A 342 -7.15 -10.87 14.58
N MET A 343 -8.23 -10.39 15.22
CA MET A 343 -9.54 -11.10 15.23
C MET A 343 -10.26 -11.08 13.87
N GLY A 344 -9.80 -10.23 12.95
CA GLY A 344 -10.36 -10.16 11.61
C GLY A 344 -9.84 -11.23 10.66
N GLU A 345 -10.31 -11.20 9.41
CA GLU A 345 -9.90 -12.18 8.41
C GLU A 345 -8.41 -12.06 8.03
N SER A 346 -7.88 -10.84 8.14
CA SER A 346 -6.48 -10.57 7.86
C SER A 346 -5.52 -11.17 8.88
N GLY A 347 -6.00 -11.53 10.08
CA GLY A 347 -5.19 -12.23 11.09
C GLY A 347 -4.70 -13.59 10.60
N ALA A 348 -5.55 -14.37 9.95
CA ALA A 348 -5.17 -15.66 9.36
C ALA A 348 -4.11 -15.49 8.25
N ILE A 349 -4.27 -14.47 7.41
CA ILE A 349 -3.31 -14.13 6.35
C ILE A 349 -1.95 -13.74 6.94
N LEU A 350 -1.96 -12.93 8.01
CA LEU A 350 -0.76 -12.53 8.72
C LEU A 350 -0.04 -13.74 9.34
N ALA A 351 -0.78 -14.67 9.96
CA ALA A 351 -0.20 -15.92 10.50
C ALA A 351 0.50 -16.76 9.43
N ILE A 352 -0.13 -16.92 8.26
CA ILE A 352 0.44 -17.65 7.12
C ILE A 352 1.72 -16.96 6.64
N TRP A 353 1.68 -15.63 6.53
CA TRP A 353 2.83 -14.83 6.13
C TRP A 353 3.98 -14.97 7.13
N ILE A 354 3.72 -14.87 8.43
CA ILE A 354 4.71 -15.06 9.51
C ILE A 354 5.35 -16.45 9.42
N LYS A 355 4.54 -17.51 9.35
CA LYS A 355 5.05 -18.90 9.23
C LYS A 355 5.97 -19.04 8.04
N GLN A 356 5.62 -18.42 6.92
CA GLN A 356 6.46 -18.51 5.74
C GLN A 356 7.82 -17.83 5.90
N ARG A 357 7.90 -16.71 6.60
CA ARG A 357 9.19 -16.05 6.88
C ARG A 357 10.08 -16.92 7.79
N LEU A 358 9.48 -17.67 8.72
CA LEU A 358 10.18 -18.68 9.53
C LEU A 358 10.69 -19.86 8.70
N LEU A 359 10.00 -20.21 7.61
CA LEU A 359 10.45 -21.27 6.70
C LEU A 359 11.46 -20.78 5.66
N SER A 360 11.26 -19.57 5.14
CA SER A 360 12.05 -19.01 4.03
C SER A 360 13.36 -18.39 4.50
N LEU A 361 13.36 -17.88 5.74
CA LEU A 361 14.53 -17.33 6.42
C LEU A 361 15.30 -16.33 5.55
N GLU A 362 14.57 -15.39 4.94
CA GLU A 362 15.17 -14.32 4.15
C GLU A 362 16.15 -13.50 4.99
N ASP A 363 17.15 -12.88 4.35
CA ASP A 363 18.17 -12.13 5.09
C ASP A 363 17.59 -10.83 5.62
N ALA A 364 16.88 -10.11 4.75
CA ALA A 364 16.20 -8.87 5.08
C ALA A 364 14.74 -8.95 4.64
N VAL A 365 13.86 -8.35 5.42
CA VAL A 365 12.45 -8.26 5.09
C VAL A 365 11.95 -6.86 5.41
N ILE A 366 11.12 -6.29 4.54
CA ILE A 366 10.42 -5.03 4.76
C ILE A 366 8.92 -5.32 4.74
N GLN A 367 8.23 -4.92 5.80
CA GLN A 367 6.79 -5.01 5.88
C GLN A 367 6.18 -3.61 5.94
N GLU A 368 5.18 -3.38 5.10
CA GLU A 368 4.37 -2.17 5.06
C GLU A 368 2.95 -2.48 5.53
N CYS A 369 2.38 -1.57 6.33
CA CYS A 369 1.00 -1.66 6.79
C CYS A 369 0.40 -0.29 7.13
N THR A 370 -0.86 -0.27 7.57
CA THR A 370 -1.51 0.96 8.01
C THR A 370 -0.83 1.55 9.24
N PRO A 371 -0.93 2.87 9.48
CA PRO A 371 -0.30 3.54 10.63
C PRO A 371 -0.67 2.98 12.01
N ARG A 372 -1.81 2.28 12.12
CA ARG A 372 -2.34 1.72 13.38
C ARG A 372 -1.92 0.26 13.62
N PHE A 373 -1.20 -0.35 12.68
CA PHE A 373 -0.72 -1.72 12.83
C PHE A 373 0.24 -1.84 14.01
N ASP A 374 0.13 -2.89 14.81
CA ASP A 374 0.99 -3.12 15.98
C ASP A 374 2.20 -4.00 15.60
N PRO A 375 3.43 -3.47 15.55
CA PRO A 375 4.60 -4.23 15.14
C PRO A 375 5.08 -5.23 16.21
N THR A 376 4.59 -5.14 17.45
CA THR A 376 5.03 -6.02 18.54
C THR A 376 4.68 -7.49 18.29
N VAL A 377 3.65 -7.75 17.49
CA VAL A 377 3.30 -9.11 17.02
C VAL A 377 4.48 -9.80 16.34
N PHE A 378 5.33 -9.05 15.62
CA PHE A 378 6.50 -9.64 14.96
C PHE A 378 7.61 -10.00 15.95
N GLN A 379 7.77 -9.23 17.03
CA GLN A 379 8.76 -9.53 18.06
C GLN A 379 8.48 -10.85 18.76
N GLU A 380 7.20 -11.19 18.95
CA GLU A 380 6.78 -12.46 19.53
C GLU A 380 7.12 -13.65 18.62
N PHE A 381 6.72 -13.60 17.35
CA PHE A 381 6.81 -14.78 16.47
C PHE A 381 8.09 -14.87 15.65
N LEU A 382 8.75 -13.74 15.38
CA LEU A 382 9.95 -13.66 14.52
C LEU A 382 11.19 -13.17 15.28
N GLY A 383 11.02 -12.68 16.51
CA GLY A 383 12.09 -12.04 17.27
C GLY A 383 13.23 -12.97 17.69
N GLU A 384 13.06 -14.30 17.60
CA GLU A 384 14.15 -15.26 17.78
C GLU A 384 15.15 -15.19 16.61
N GLU A 385 14.65 -15.25 15.37
CA GLU A 385 15.47 -15.29 14.15
C GLU A 385 15.88 -13.91 13.63
N TYR A 386 15.08 -12.87 13.91
CA TYR A 386 15.26 -11.54 13.35
C TYR A 386 15.44 -10.46 14.41
N VAL A 387 16.25 -9.45 14.09
CA VAL A 387 16.17 -8.13 14.72
C VAL A 387 14.99 -7.40 14.10
N ILE A 388 14.00 -7.06 14.92
CA ILE A 388 12.79 -6.36 14.49
C ILE A 388 12.98 -4.86 14.72
N ILE A 389 12.85 -4.06 13.66
CA ILE A 389 13.06 -2.61 13.70
C ILE A 389 11.81 -1.91 13.20
N ASP A 390 11.07 -1.28 14.12
CA ASP A 390 9.96 -0.39 13.74
C ASP A 390 10.51 0.94 13.23
N MET A 391 10.28 1.22 11.94
CA MET A 391 10.69 2.47 11.29
C MET A 391 9.68 3.59 11.55
N GLY A 392 8.60 3.31 12.29
CA GLY A 392 7.52 4.23 12.55
C GLY A 392 6.62 4.44 11.33
N VAL A 393 5.89 5.56 11.34
CA VAL A 393 4.99 5.94 10.25
C VAL A 393 5.74 6.85 9.28
N LEU A 394 5.98 6.34 8.08
CA LEU A 394 6.57 7.09 6.98
C LEU A 394 5.49 7.55 6.01
N ASN A 395 5.68 8.72 5.41
CA ASN A 395 4.75 9.40 4.54
C ASN A 395 5.54 10.03 3.37
N PRO A 396 5.12 9.90 2.09
CA PRO A 396 5.86 10.46 0.97
C PRO A 396 6.25 11.96 1.09
N PRO A 397 5.47 12.86 1.73
CA PRO A 397 5.85 14.26 1.92
C PRO A 397 7.11 14.44 2.77
N GLN A 398 7.47 13.48 3.63
CA GLN A 398 8.75 13.55 4.35
C GLN A 398 9.95 13.44 3.40
N PHE A 399 9.74 12.90 2.20
CA PHE A 399 10.77 12.67 1.18
C PHE A 399 10.56 13.59 -0.05
N GLY A 400 9.97 14.77 0.16
CA GLY A 400 9.74 15.76 -0.89
C GLY A 400 8.62 15.40 -1.90
N TRP A 401 7.91 14.29 -1.72
CA TRP A 401 6.87 13.85 -2.64
C TRP A 401 5.47 14.35 -2.21
N PRO A 402 4.77 15.17 -3.00
CA PRO A 402 3.56 15.88 -2.55
C PRO A 402 2.30 15.01 -2.58
N ALA A 403 2.35 13.80 -2.02
CA ALA A 403 1.20 12.92 -1.87
C ALA A 403 1.15 12.30 -0.47
N SER A 404 0.02 12.42 0.21
CA SER A 404 -0.19 11.80 1.51
C SER A 404 -0.48 10.32 1.36
N ARG A 405 0.34 9.47 1.98
CA ARG A 405 0.10 8.04 2.16
C ARG A 405 0.86 7.55 3.39
N PRO A 406 0.44 7.94 4.61
CA PRO A 406 1.10 7.50 5.83
C PRO A 406 0.94 5.99 5.99
N ARG A 407 2.06 5.31 6.21
CA ARG A 407 2.16 3.86 6.39
C ARG A 407 3.22 3.52 7.41
N ARG A 408 2.97 2.49 8.22
CA ARG A 408 3.95 1.96 9.16
C ARG A 408 4.84 0.98 8.43
N TYR A 409 6.14 1.08 8.65
CA TYR A 409 7.13 0.19 8.06
C TYR A 409 7.92 -0.53 9.15
N VAL A 410 8.12 -1.83 8.98
CA VAL A 410 8.93 -2.65 9.89
C VAL A 410 9.99 -3.37 9.07
N VAL A 411 11.23 -3.33 9.54
CA VAL A 411 12.37 -4.03 8.92
C VAL A 411 12.76 -5.21 9.81
N PHE A 412 12.90 -6.39 9.20
CA PHE A 412 13.42 -7.58 9.86
C PHE A 412 14.81 -7.90 9.28
N LEU A 413 15.82 -7.98 10.14
CA LEU A 413 17.18 -8.34 9.75
C LEU A 413 17.56 -9.65 10.43
N ARG A 414 17.83 -10.68 9.63
CA ARG A 414 18.12 -12.01 10.16
C ARG A 414 19.45 -12.01 10.90
N LYS A 415 19.40 -12.36 12.19
CA LYS A 415 20.54 -12.24 13.12
C LYS A 415 21.75 -13.05 12.69
N LYS A 416 21.51 -14.24 12.12
CA LYS A 416 22.55 -15.20 11.74
C LYS A 416 23.29 -14.83 10.46
N THR A 417 22.74 -13.92 9.65
CA THR A 417 23.23 -13.66 8.28
C THR A 417 23.54 -12.21 8.01
N LEU A 418 22.96 -11.27 8.76
CA LEU A 418 23.17 -9.85 8.57
C LEU A 418 23.67 -9.18 9.84
N ARG A 419 24.59 -8.25 9.64
CA ARG A 419 25.02 -7.26 10.63
C ARG A 419 24.59 -5.88 10.19
N LEU A 420 24.07 -5.09 11.13
CA LEU A 420 23.90 -3.65 10.93
C LEU A 420 25.26 -2.95 11.05
N ALA A 421 25.58 -2.08 10.09
CA ALA A 421 26.77 -1.24 10.15
C ALA A 421 26.70 -0.17 11.25
N THR A 422 25.53 0.03 11.85
CA THR A 422 25.24 1.05 12.88
C THR A 422 24.41 0.46 14.01
N THR A 423 24.17 1.24 15.07
CA THR A 423 23.14 0.88 16.06
C THR A 423 21.73 0.91 15.45
N VAL A 424 20.76 0.24 16.08
CA VAL A 424 19.35 0.27 15.66
C VAL A 424 18.81 1.70 15.66
N LYS A 425 19.11 2.48 16.70
CA LYS A 425 18.70 3.90 16.78
C LYS A 425 19.27 4.70 15.60
N GLN A 426 20.56 4.57 15.31
CA GLN A 426 21.17 5.25 14.16
C GLN A 426 20.63 4.76 12.82
N PHE A 427 20.23 3.49 12.72
CA PHE A 427 19.59 2.96 11.51
C PHE A 427 18.21 3.62 11.30
N VAL A 428 17.39 3.73 12.35
CA VAL A 428 16.09 4.41 12.28
C VAL A 428 16.28 5.91 11.98
N ASP A 429 17.12 6.59 12.75
CA ASP A 429 17.43 8.02 12.56
C ASP A 429 18.04 8.27 11.17
N GLY A 430 18.77 7.29 10.63
CA GLY A 430 19.38 7.33 9.31
C GLY A 430 18.40 7.50 8.17
N MET A 431 17.11 7.19 8.33
CA MET A 431 16.09 7.49 7.32
C MET A 431 15.89 8.99 7.11
N SER A 432 16.12 9.80 8.15
CA SER A 432 16.01 11.26 8.06
C SER A 432 17.02 11.89 7.09
N PHE A 433 18.08 11.15 6.75
CA PHE A 433 19.03 11.54 5.71
C PHE A 433 18.38 11.72 4.33
N PHE A 434 17.29 11.00 4.08
CA PHE A 434 16.50 11.09 2.86
C PHE A 434 15.37 12.11 2.96
N TYR A 435 15.18 12.76 4.12
CA TYR A 435 14.14 13.75 4.24
C TYR A 435 14.44 14.96 3.35
N GLU A 436 13.38 15.46 2.73
CA GLU A 436 13.40 16.59 1.80
C GLU A 436 12.18 17.45 2.05
N GLU A 437 12.35 18.76 1.86
CA GLU A 437 11.23 19.68 1.89
C GLU A 437 10.33 19.45 0.65
N VAL A 438 9.02 19.57 0.86
CA VAL A 438 8.04 19.46 -0.22
C VAL A 438 7.97 20.79 -0.97
N HIS A 439 8.76 20.90 -2.04
CA HIS A 439 8.78 22.10 -2.88
C HIS A 439 7.66 22.15 -3.94
N HIS A 440 6.99 21.02 -4.14
CA HIS A 440 5.94 20.87 -5.15
C HIS A 440 4.57 20.72 -4.50
N ASP A 441 3.51 21.12 -5.18
CA ASP A 441 2.15 20.81 -4.77
C ASP A 441 1.53 19.78 -5.71
N SER A 442 0.25 19.49 -5.52
CA SER A 442 -0.48 18.48 -6.28
C SER A 442 -0.54 18.71 -7.80
N ARG A 443 -0.18 19.91 -8.31
CA ARG A 443 -0.13 20.20 -9.75
C ARG A 443 0.80 19.29 -10.52
N ILE A 444 1.89 18.82 -9.90
CA ILE A 444 2.88 18.00 -10.61
C ILE A 444 2.27 16.70 -11.14
N PHE A 445 1.12 16.26 -10.62
CA PHE A 445 0.46 15.05 -11.06
C PHE A 445 -0.53 15.28 -12.21
N LEU A 446 -0.80 16.54 -12.60
CA LEU A 446 -1.69 16.90 -13.71
C LEU A 446 -0.96 16.82 -15.07
N CYS A 447 -0.32 15.69 -15.33
CA CYS A 447 0.58 15.49 -16.47
C CYS A 447 -0.04 14.67 -17.62
N ALA A 448 -1.36 14.39 -17.56
CA ALA A 448 -2.04 13.79 -18.69
C ALA A 448 -2.00 14.70 -19.93
N PRO A 449 -1.72 14.16 -21.14
CA PRO A 449 -1.86 14.90 -22.39
C PRO A 449 -3.28 15.44 -22.58
N ASP A 450 -3.40 16.60 -23.22
CA ASP A 450 -4.67 17.28 -23.44
C ASP A 450 -5.67 16.37 -24.18
N GLU A 451 -5.20 15.52 -25.10
CA GLU A 451 -6.05 14.58 -25.82
C GLU A 451 -6.70 13.53 -24.89
N GLU A 452 -5.98 13.07 -23.86
CA GLU A 452 -6.54 12.14 -22.87
C GLU A 452 -7.55 12.85 -21.95
N VAL A 453 -7.28 14.11 -21.59
CA VAL A 453 -8.20 14.94 -20.79
C VAL A 453 -9.50 15.19 -21.58
N GLU A 454 -9.40 15.59 -22.84
CA GLU A 454 -10.57 15.82 -23.70
C GLU A 454 -11.33 14.52 -24.01
N SER A 455 -10.62 13.40 -24.19
CA SER A 455 -11.25 12.07 -24.31
C SER A 455 -12.08 11.71 -23.08
N MET A 456 -11.55 11.96 -21.87
CA MET A 456 -12.31 11.76 -20.64
C MET A 456 -13.53 12.68 -20.58
N ARG A 457 -13.37 13.96 -20.91
CA ARG A 457 -14.49 14.92 -20.94
C ARG A 457 -15.59 14.44 -21.88
N ALA A 458 -15.24 14.07 -23.12
CA ALA A 458 -16.16 13.57 -24.11
C ALA A 458 -16.90 12.31 -23.62
N SER A 459 -16.20 11.36 -23.00
CA SER A 459 -16.79 10.15 -22.41
C SER A 459 -17.81 10.47 -21.31
N LEU A 460 -17.47 11.41 -20.41
CA LEU A 460 -18.37 11.84 -19.33
C LEU A 460 -19.57 12.64 -19.87
N SER A 461 -19.35 13.53 -20.84
CA SER A 461 -20.41 14.28 -21.54
C SER A 461 -21.40 13.33 -22.20
N ALA A 462 -20.91 12.32 -22.93
CA ALA A 462 -21.77 11.31 -23.55
C ALA A 462 -22.61 10.55 -22.51
N LYS A 463 -22.01 10.12 -21.39
CA LYS A 463 -22.72 9.43 -20.30
C LYS A 463 -23.78 10.30 -19.62
N LYS A 464 -23.64 11.64 -19.68
CA LYS A 464 -24.54 12.62 -19.07
C LYS A 464 -25.49 13.28 -20.08
N PHE A 465 -25.42 12.91 -21.36
CA PHE A 465 -26.17 13.55 -22.45
C PHE A 465 -25.93 15.06 -22.52
N CYS A 466 -24.69 15.49 -22.28
CA CYS A 466 -24.26 16.88 -22.35
C CYS A 466 -23.38 17.13 -23.60
N GLY A 467 -23.21 18.40 -24.00
CA GLY A 467 -22.32 18.76 -25.10
C GLY A 467 -20.84 18.41 -24.82
N PRO A 468 -20.01 18.18 -25.84
CA PRO A 468 -18.60 17.81 -25.67
C PRO A 468 -17.76 18.89 -24.96
N SER A 469 -18.18 20.15 -25.05
CA SER A 469 -17.55 21.31 -24.38
C SER A 469 -18.05 21.55 -22.95
N THR A 470 -18.89 20.66 -22.39
CA THR A 470 -19.41 20.81 -21.03
C THR A 470 -18.27 20.73 -20.02
N SER A 471 -18.23 21.67 -19.08
CA SER A 471 -17.17 21.71 -18.05
C SER A 471 -17.21 20.45 -17.18
N PHE A 472 -16.04 19.98 -16.73
CA PHE A 472 -15.95 18.81 -15.85
C PHE A 472 -16.79 18.96 -14.58
N PHE A 473 -16.91 20.17 -14.04
CA PHE A 473 -17.75 20.43 -12.88
C PHE A 473 -19.22 20.08 -13.13
N ARG A 474 -19.78 20.47 -14.29
CA ARG A 474 -21.15 20.12 -14.68
C ARG A 474 -21.32 18.63 -14.98
N LEU A 475 -20.24 17.94 -15.33
CA LEU A 475 -20.22 16.49 -15.57
C LEU A 475 -20.18 15.65 -14.27
N LEU A 476 -19.82 16.26 -13.14
CA LEU A 476 -19.92 15.61 -11.82
C LEU A 476 -21.38 15.29 -11.47
N ASN A 477 -21.60 14.29 -10.61
CA ASN A 477 -22.93 14.09 -10.03
C ASN A 477 -23.27 15.21 -9.02
N GLY A 478 -24.56 15.43 -8.73
CA GLY A 478 -24.99 16.53 -7.86
C GLY A 478 -24.33 16.53 -6.48
N THR A 479 -24.16 15.36 -5.86
CA THR A 479 -23.46 15.22 -4.56
C THR A 479 -22.00 15.66 -4.65
N GLN A 480 -21.30 15.30 -5.73
CA GLN A 480 -19.92 15.69 -5.99
C GLN A 480 -19.79 17.20 -6.24
N GLN A 481 -20.72 17.82 -6.97
CA GLN A 481 -20.75 19.27 -7.18
C GLN A 481 -20.88 20.02 -5.85
N VAL A 482 -21.83 19.59 -4.99
CA VAL A 482 -22.01 20.13 -3.64
C VAL A 482 -20.74 19.97 -2.81
N ARG A 483 -20.07 18.82 -2.89
CA ARG A 483 -18.81 18.59 -2.15
C ARG A 483 -17.68 19.52 -2.61
N VAL A 484 -17.51 19.72 -3.92
CA VAL A 484 -16.53 20.70 -4.45
C VAL A 484 -16.85 22.10 -3.91
N ALA A 485 -18.12 22.51 -3.94
CA ALA A 485 -18.53 23.81 -3.40
C ALA A 485 -18.24 23.94 -1.89
N ASN A 486 -18.57 22.91 -1.11
CA ASN A 486 -18.29 22.88 0.33
C ASN A 486 -16.79 22.97 0.62
N TYR A 487 -15.95 22.21 -0.10
CA TYR A 487 -14.49 22.31 0.04
C TYR A 487 -13.96 23.70 -0.31
N ARG A 488 -14.46 24.32 -1.39
CA ARG A 488 -14.10 25.70 -1.78
C ARG A 488 -14.52 26.75 -0.74
N GLY A 489 -15.58 26.48 0.02
CA GLY A 489 -16.05 27.32 1.12
C GLY A 489 -15.18 27.26 2.38
N LEU A 490 -14.29 26.27 2.51
CA LEU A 490 -13.47 26.14 3.71
C LEU A 490 -12.43 27.27 3.79
N PRO A 491 -12.27 27.94 4.95
CA PRO A 491 -11.27 29.00 5.13
C PRO A 491 -9.84 28.58 4.76
N LYS A 492 -9.46 27.34 5.13
CA LYS A 492 -8.14 26.76 4.80
C LYS A 492 -7.92 26.62 3.30
N VAL A 493 -8.95 26.24 2.55
CA VAL A 493 -8.88 26.12 1.08
C VAL A 493 -8.79 27.49 0.43
N GLN A 494 -9.59 28.45 0.88
CA GLN A 494 -9.52 29.83 0.40
C GLN A 494 -8.14 30.44 0.63
N LYS A 495 -7.55 30.21 1.81
CA LYS A 495 -6.17 30.62 2.12
C LYS A 495 -5.16 29.98 1.17
N MET A 496 -5.21 28.65 0.97
CA MET A 496 -4.30 27.98 0.03
C MET A 496 -4.40 28.54 -1.39
N LYS A 497 -5.61 28.87 -1.85
CA LYS A 497 -5.83 29.50 -3.15
C LYS A 497 -5.28 30.93 -3.21
N ALA A 498 -5.48 31.72 -2.15
CA ALA A 498 -4.90 33.06 -2.04
C ALA A 498 -3.36 33.02 -2.06
N ASP A 499 -2.77 31.98 -1.49
CA ASP A 499 -1.32 31.69 -1.52
C ASP A 499 -0.85 31.14 -2.88
N GLY A 500 -1.72 31.03 -3.89
CA GLY A 500 -1.38 30.50 -5.22
C GLY A 500 -1.08 28.99 -5.25
N LYS A 501 -1.50 28.24 -4.23
CA LYS A 501 -1.31 26.78 -4.15
C LYS A 501 -2.46 26.06 -4.85
N ALA A 502 -2.14 24.97 -5.53
CA ALA A 502 -3.19 24.10 -6.05
C ALA A 502 -3.78 23.22 -4.96
N VAL A 503 -5.10 23.08 -4.98
CA VAL A 503 -5.82 22.29 -3.98
C VAL A 503 -6.33 21.01 -4.63
N ALA A 504 -5.92 19.87 -4.08
CA ALA A 504 -6.49 18.57 -4.37
C ALA A 504 -7.53 18.20 -3.30
N MET A 505 -8.68 17.68 -3.74
CA MET A 505 -9.81 17.35 -2.87
C MET A 505 -10.29 15.93 -3.16
N ASN A 506 -10.53 15.12 -2.13
CA ASN A 506 -11.28 13.87 -2.32
C ASN A 506 -12.78 14.13 -2.26
N ILE A 507 -13.41 14.29 -3.42
CA ILE A 507 -14.83 14.65 -3.52
C ILE A 507 -15.79 13.46 -3.34
N ASP A 508 -15.25 12.29 -3.01
CA ASP A 508 -16.05 11.16 -2.53
C ASP A 508 -16.25 11.15 -1.01
N GLN A 509 -15.59 12.07 -0.31
CA GLN A 509 -15.69 12.25 1.14
C GLN A 509 -16.27 13.62 1.48
N ALA A 510 -16.89 13.70 2.66
CA ALA A 510 -17.40 14.96 3.17
C ALA A 510 -16.26 15.75 3.84
N PRO A 511 -16.24 17.09 3.76
CA PRO A 511 -15.16 17.91 4.34
C PRO A 511 -14.98 17.77 5.85
N ASP A 512 -16.06 17.50 6.57
CA ASP A 512 -16.14 17.29 8.01
C ASP A 512 -15.69 15.89 8.45
N ALA A 513 -15.79 14.90 7.56
CA ALA A 513 -15.46 13.52 7.87
C ALA A 513 -13.95 13.34 8.09
N MET A 514 -13.11 13.87 7.19
CA MET A 514 -11.67 14.09 7.43
C MET A 514 -11.17 15.24 6.54
N GLU A 515 -10.18 16.00 6.99
CA GLU A 515 -9.62 17.16 6.27
C GLU A 515 -8.89 16.77 4.96
N TYR A 516 -9.65 16.48 3.89
CA TYR A 516 -9.12 15.95 2.63
C TYR A 516 -8.88 16.98 1.52
N ALA A 517 -8.89 18.26 1.86
CA ALA A 517 -8.42 19.31 0.97
C ALA A 517 -7.03 19.77 1.40
N SER A 518 -6.05 19.66 0.51
CA SER A 518 -4.67 20.01 0.80
C SER A 518 -3.95 20.50 -0.45
N ALA A 519 -2.82 21.20 -0.24
CA ALA A 519 -1.89 21.55 -1.30
C ALA A 519 -1.24 20.28 -1.89
N ILE A 520 -0.99 19.27 -1.05
CA ILE A 520 -0.53 17.96 -1.48
C ILE A 520 -1.72 17.05 -1.84
N CYS A 521 -1.47 16.03 -2.65
CA CYS A 521 -2.51 15.06 -3.01
C CYS A 521 -2.94 14.26 -1.76
N PRO A 522 -4.25 14.13 -1.45
CA PRO A 522 -4.71 13.34 -0.31
C PRO A 522 -4.53 11.83 -0.56
N THR A 523 -4.64 11.03 0.51
CA THR A 523 -4.53 9.57 0.45
C THR A 523 -5.50 8.96 -0.56
N LEU A 524 -4.95 8.20 -1.50
CA LEU A 524 -5.74 7.49 -2.51
C LEU A 524 -6.54 6.34 -1.88
N LEU A 525 -7.84 6.33 -2.15
CA LEU A 525 -8.71 5.20 -1.86
C LEU A 525 -8.97 4.43 -3.16
N THR A 526 -9.37 3.17 -3.04
CA THR A 526 -9.60 2.27 -4.20
C THR A 526 -10.70 2.75 -5.16
N ARG A 527 -11.53 3.69 -4.71
CA ARG A 527 -12.65 4.25 -5.48
C ARG A 527 -12.72 5.77 -5.44
N SER A 528 -11.69 6.46 -4.93
CA SER A 528 -11.77 7.92 -4.79
C SER A 528 -11.77 8.63 -6.14
N THR A 529 -12.50 9.73 -6.17
CA THR A 529 -12.49 10.75 -7.21
C THR A 529 -11.80 11.95 -6.61
N LEU A 530 -10.56 12.18 -7.06
CA LEU A 530 -9.84 13.37 -6.70
C LEU A 530 -10.21 14.49 -7.66
N TRP A 531 -10.46 15.67 -7.11
CA TRP A 531 -10.71 16.90 -7.86
C TRP A 531 -9.49 17.82 -7.73
N SER A 532 -9.05 18.39 -8.85
CA SER A 532 -8.06 19.45 -8.88
C SER A 532 -8.77 20.79 -9.02
N ASP A 533 -8.67 21.65 -8.01
CA ASP A 533 -9.25 22.99 -8.10
C ASP A 533 -8.47 23.89 -9.06
N TRP A 534 -7.18 23.60 -9.28
CA TRP A 534 -6.35 24.29 -10.26
C TRP A 534 -6.69 23.87 -11.69
N GLY A 535 -6.73 22.56 -11.95
CA GLY A 535 -7.06 22.03 -13.27
C GLY A 535 -8.54 22.07 -13.61
N LEU A 536 -9.39 22.43 -12.64
CA LEU A 536 -10.86 22.45 -12.74
C LEU A 536 -11.43 21.14 -13.31
N ARG A 537 -10.82 20.01 -12.96
CA ARG A 537 -11.16 18.68 -13.46
C ARG A 537 -10.86 17.60 -12.43
N PRO A 538 -11.47 16.40 -12.55
CA PRO A 538 -10.99 15.25 -11.80
C PRO A 538 -9.60 14.82 -12.28
N TYR A 539 -8.84 14.21 -11.37
CA TYR A 539 -7.62 13.49 -11.75
C TYR A 539 -7.98 12.26 -12.59
N LEU A 540 -7.20 12.01 -13.64
CA LEU A 540 -7.35 10.82 -14.46
C LEU A 540 -6.88 9.57 -13.70
N PRO A 541 -7.45 8.38 -13.97
CA PRO A 541 -6.99 7.13 -13.36
C PRO A 541 -5.49 6.86 -13.51
N LYS A 542 -4.87 7.26 -14.64
CA LYS A 542 -3.41 7.17 -14.82
C LYS A 542 -2.66 8.14 -13.90
N GLU A 543 -3.19 9.35 -13.66
CA GLU A 543 -2.59 10.30 -12.72
C GLU A 543 -2.61 9.77 -11.28
N HIS A 544 -3.58 8.93 -10.90
CA HIS A 544 -3.55 8.23 -9.62
C HIS A 544 -2.33 7.29 -9.48
N LEU A 545 -1.89 6.65 -10.56
CA LEU A 545 -0.68 5.82 -10.57
C LEU A 545 0.58 6.69 -10.45
N VAL A 546 0.57 7.84 -11.13
CA VAL A 546 1.65 8.84 -11.04
C VAL A 546 1.78 9.41 -9.63
N ILE A 547 0.67 9.68 -8.92
CA ILE A 547 0.67 10.06 -7.50
C ILE A 547 1.40 9.04 -6.63
N MET A 548 1.36 7.76 -7.00
CA MET A 548 2.07 6.67 -6.31
C MET A 548 3.55 6.52 -6.73
N GLY A 549 4.01 7.34 -7.67
CA GLY A 549 5.35 7.30 -8.25
C GLY A 549 5.49 6.43 -9.50
N VAL A 550 4.40 5.90 -10.05
CA VAL A 550 4.44 5.02 -11.24
C VAL A 550 4.32 5.84 -12.52
N PRO A 551 5.38 5.98 -13.33
CA PRO A 551 5.32 6.73 -14.59
C PRO A 551 4.37 6.05 -15.59
N GLN A 552 3.47 6.83 -16.21
CA GLN A 552 2.44 6.31 -17.13
C GLN A 552 2.62 6.74 -18.60
N TRP A 553 3.34 7.82 -18.84
CA TRP A 553 3.48 8.41 -20.18
C TRP A 553 4.90 8.30 -20.72
N LYS A 554 5.00 8.25 -22.05
CA LYS A 554 6.21 8.00 -22.81
C LYS A 554 7.43 8.84 -22.40
N PRO A 555 7.30 10.17 -22.30
CA PRO A 555 8.43 11.01 -21.90
C PRO A 555 9.06 10.59 -20.56
N PHE A 556 8.25 10.10 -19.62
CA PHE A 556 8.73 9.73 -18.28
C PHE A 556 9.58 8.48 -18.25
N TRP A 557 9.19 7.43 -18.98
CA TRP A 557 9.99 6.21 -18.96
C TRP A 557 11.19 6.32 -19.88
N GLU A 558 11.11 7.12 -20.96
CA GLU A 558 12.28 7.43 -21.80
C GLU A 558 13.35 8.22 -21.03
N SER A 559 12.98 9.20 -20.21
CA SER A 559 13.93 9.98 -19.39
C SER A 559 14.58 9.14 -18.28
N LEU A 560 13.94 8.04 -17.88
CA LEU A 560 14.51 7.05 -16.98
C LEU A 560 15.36 5.99 -17.70
N GLY A 561 15.53 6.09 -19.02
CA GLY A 561 16.25 5.10 -19.81
C GLY A 561 15.55 3.74 -19.87
N LEU A 562 14.24 3.69 -19.62
CA LEU A 562 13.42 2.48 -19.72
C LEU A 562 12.90 2.34 -21.15
N SER A 563 12.67 1.11 -21.60
CA SER A 563 12.21 0.81 -22.96
C SER A 563 10.70 0.92 -23.16
N GLY A 564 9.93 1.07 -22.08
CA GLY A 564 8.48 1.12 -22.12
C GLY A 564 7.86 1.46 -20.76
N PRO A 565 6.53 1.67 -20.72
CA PRO A 565 5.84 1.73 -19.44
C PRO A 565 5.97 0.40 -18.72
N PHE A 566 5.90 0.43 -17.40
CA PHE A 566 5.92 -0.79 -16.58
C PHE A 566 4.84 -1.76 -17.05
N PHE A 567 3.62 -1.29 -17.27
CA PHE A 567 2.55 -2.08 -17.86
C PHE A 567 1.65 -1.22 -18.75
N LYS A 568 0.87 -1.87 -19.63
CA LYS A 568 -0.10 -1.20 -20.49
C LYS A 568 -1.36 -0.86 -19.69
N ALA A 569 -1.47 0.37 -19.20
CA ALA A 569 -2.66 0.83 -18.46
C ALA A 569 -3.98 0.66 -19.24
N SER A 570 -3.94 0.67 -20.57
CA SER A 570 -5.09 0.44 -21.45
C SER A 570 -5.72 -0.95 -21.30
N MET A 571 -5.05 -1.90 -20.66
CA MET A 571 -5.59 -3.23 -20.37
C MET A 571 -6.60 -3.23 -19.22
N LEU A 572 -6.70 -2.13 -18.47
CA LEU A 572 -7.52 -2.02 -17.29
C LEU A 572 -8.53 -0.88 -17.45
N CYS A 573 -9.74 -1.09 -16.93
CA CYS A 573 -10.69 0.01 -16.81
C CYS A 573 -10.29 0.96 -15.68
N ASP A 574 -10.80 2.19 -15.74
CA ASP A 574 -10.57 3.28 -14.77
C ASP A 574 -10.71 2.82 -13.32
N THR A 575 -11.74 2.05 -13.00
CA THR A 575 -11.99 1.52 -11.65
C THR A 575 -10.87 0.60 -11.19
N LYS A 576 -10.33 -0.26 -12.06
CA LYS A 576 -9.21 -1.15 -11.73
C LYS A 576 -7.92 -0.35 -11.55
N LEU A 577 -7.64 0.65 -12.39
CA LEU A 577 -6.47 1.53 -12.24
C LEU A 577 -6.49 2.28 -10.90
N LYS A 578 -7.64 2.85 -10.52
CA LYS A 578 -7.82 3.49 -9.21
C LYS A 578 -7.67 2.51 -8.05
N SER A 579 -8.19 1.29 -8.20
CA SER A 579 -8.00 0.22 -7.22
C SER A 579 -6.52 -0.12 -7.03
N LEU A 580 -5.75 -0.24 -8.11
CA LEU A 580 -4.30 -0.47 -8.06
C LEU A 580 -3.58 0.65 -7.32
N ALA A 581 -3.86 1.91 -7.66
CA ALA A 581 -3.24 3.05 -6.99
C ALA A 581 -3.61 3.13 -5.50
N GLY A 582 -4.87 2.84 -5.16
CA GLY A 582 -5.36 2.82 -3.78
C GLY A 582 -4.70 1.73 -2.94
N ASN A 583 -4.46 0.55 -3.52
CA ASN A 583 -3.89 -0.61 -2.81
C ASN A 583 -2.35 -0.68 -2.86
N GLY A 584 -1.70 -0.09 -3.87
CA GLY A 584 -0.26 -0.19 -4.06
C GLY A 584 0.57 0.47 -2.96
N MET A 585 1.84 0.10 -2.83
CA MET A 585 2.77 0.81 -1.96
C MET A 585 3.24 2.10 -2.60
N SER A 586 3.69 3.08 -1.80
CA SER A 586 4.40 4.23 -2.38
C SER A 586 5.75 3.78 -2.91
N LEU A 587 5.98 3.91 -4.22
CA LEU A 587 7.25 3.54 -4.84
C LEU A 587 8.41 4.33 -4.21
N ILE A 588 8.14 5.59 -3.89
CA ILE A 588 9.08 6.51 -3.24
C ILE A 588 9.55 5.93 -1.90
N VAL A 589 8.62 5.71 -0.96
CA VAL A 589 8.99 5.29 0.38
C VAL A 589 9.62 3.89 0.38
N VAL A 590 9.08 2.95 -0.39
CA VAL A 590 9.61 1.58 -0.48
C VAL A 590 11.01 1.57 -1.09
N GLY A 591 11.23 2.31 -2.18
CA GLY A 591 12.53 2.38 -2.83
C GLY A 591 13.62 2.94 -1.91
N LEU A 592 13.33 4.03 -1.18
CA LEU A 592 14.28 4.58 -0.21
C LEU A 592 14.56 3.63 0.94
N LEU A 593 13.54 2.92 1.43
CA LEU A 593 13.74 1.98 2.50
C LEU A 593 14.58 0.77 2.05
N GLN A 594 14.37 0.27 0.82
CA GLN A 594 15.22 -0.75 0.23
C GLN A 594 16.66 -0.26 0.09
N LEU A 595 16.87 0.95 -0.45
CA LEU A 595 18.19 1.56 -0.57
C LEU A 595 18.86 1.73 0.80
N HIS A 596 18.12 2.18 1.80
CA HIS A 596 18.60 2.36 3.16
C HIS A 596 19.04 1.04 3.79
N VAL A 597 18.21 -0.01 3.68
CA VAL A 597 18.55 -1.36 4.14
C VAL A 597 19.81 -1.87 3.43
N LEU A 598 19.82 -1.86 2.10
CA LEU A 598 20.93 -2.37 1.29
C LEU A 598 22.25 -1.63 1.55
N SER A 599 22.19 -0.35 1.92
CA SER A 599 23.39 0.45 2.21
C SER A 599 23.86 0.38 3.67
N SER A 600 23.05 -0.20 4.56
CA SER A 600 23.31 -0.20 6.01
C SER A 600 23.55 -1.58 6.61
N VAL A 601 23.47 -2.64 5.81
CA VAL A 601 23.71 -4.01 6.26
C VAL A 601 24.93 -4.62 5.58
N SER A 602 25.58 -5.56 6.25
CA SER A 602 26.64 -6.39 5.70
C SER A 602 26.30 -7.86 5.94
N LYS A 603 26.57 -8.70 4.94
CA LYS A 603 26.44 -10.15 5.07
C LYS A 603 27.52 -10.69 5.99
N ILE A 604 27.15 -11.63 6.88
CA ILE A 604 28.09 -12.38 7.72
C ILE A 604 28.52 -13.62 6.92
N ASP A 605 29.77 -13.65 6.47
CA ASP A 605 30.29 -14.74 5.63
C ASP A 605 30.63 -16.00 6.47
N ASN A 606 31.00 -15.83 7.75
CA ASN A 606 31.29 -16.92 8.71
C ASN A 606 30.53 -16.70 10.04
N PRO A 607 29.40 -17.39 10.27
CA PRO A 607 28.63 -17.24 11.51
C PRO A 607 29.39 -17.63 12.79
N SER A 608 30.42 -18.48 12.68
CA SER A 608 31.18 -19.02 13.82
C SER A 608 32.28 -18.11 14.36
N GLU A 609 32.73 -17.12 13.58
CA GLU A 609 33.80 -16.19 14.01
C GLU A 609 33.27 -15.00 14.81
N ASP A 610 31.95 -14.79 14.79
CA ASP A 610 31.27 -13.62 15.35
C ASP A 610 30.41 -13.90 16.58
N ALA A 611 30.09 -15.17 16.87
CA ALA A 611 29.38 -15.60 18.07
C ALA A 611 30.32 -15.60 19.28
#